data_AF-A0AB34IQN4-F1
#
_entry.id   AF-A0AB34IQN4-F1
#
_cell.length_a   1.000
_cell.length_b   1.000
_cell.length_c   1.000
_cell.angle_alpha   90.00
_cell.angle_beta   90.00
_cell.angle_gamma   90.00
#
_symmetry.space_group_name_H-M   'P 1'
#
loop_
_entity.id
_entity.type
_entity.pdbx_description
1 polymer ?
#
loop_
_entity_poly.entity_id
_entity_poly.type
_entity_poly.pdbx_seq_one_letter_code
_entity_poly.pdbx_strand_id
1 'polypeptide(L)'
;MPGRALPFAAASSLPALVLSLLATASATPQTDADRVVAAWVARLPASVRQLPPLLDLPSAQHPFVFHHLRKAGGTTIRRALYDVSRQLQLSAHIPCHTVACTVYSPPPRDSSPRFAILGGHYHRPTLQRWLGEDGSGASRRAGCLVMLRSTVDRVRSCWNFRYVQEPMSFGLQPLAPRLHAVDPRALNASLPTLRSVHGEGCNNEALRVLSSVGADEEAVGRLTAGEEWSPLAVGALDEALGQLSQCAVVLLDRCGATMRVIRHWMPWLAAYYDCSTQRVQVGTTARAALSADAERIIRTHNALDERVYAFAVRKLDAQLRLINGTLPPAAKRAVSSLPLDERAEHRPRQGVRVAASGLRRPSASVAGSHARAGFRFR
;
A
#
# COMPACT_ATOMS: atom_id res chain seq x y z
N MET A 1 -2.54 -57.24 -79.01
CA MET A 1 -1.08 -57.01 -79.06
C MET A 1 -0.82 -55.55 -78.64
N PRO A 2 0.34 -55.22 -78.05
CA PRO A 2 0.52 -54.18 -77.00
C PRO A 2 0.60 -52.74 -77.54
N GLY A 3 0.60 -51.66 -76.75
CA GLY A 3 0.55 -51.48 -75.28
C GLY A 3 1.47 -50.33 -74.79
N ARG A 4 1.13 -49.63 -73.69
CA ARG A 4 1.79 -48.40 -73.11
C ARG A 4 1.52 -47.10 -73.91
N ALA A 5 1.38 -45.90 -73.33
CA ALA A 5 1.27 -45.37 -71.95
C ALA A 5 0.40 -44.06 -71.99
N LEU A 6 0.15 -43.20 -71.00
CA LEU A 6 0.65 -42.92 -69.63
C LEU A 6 -0.54 -42.53 -68.69
N PRO A 7 -0.39 -42.56 -67.35
CA PRO A 7 -1.36 -42.00 -66.42
C PRO A 7 -1.04 -40.55 -66.04
N PHE A 8 -2.06 -39.68 -65.98
CA PHE A 8 -2.01 -38.43 -65.21
C PHE A 8 -3.41 -38.11 -64.66
N ALA A 9 -3.66 -38.51 -63.41
CA ALA A 9 -4.80 -38.04 -62.64
C ALA A 9 -4.34 -36.87 -61.76
N ALA A 10 -5.01 -35.72 -61.89
CA ALA A 10 -4.65 -34.53 -61.12
C ALA A 10 -5.01 -34.71 -59.64
N ALA A 11 -3.99 -34.70 -58.77
CA ALA A 11 -4.19 -34.60 -57.33
C ALA A 11 -4.33 -33.12 -56.95
N SER A 12 -5.55 -32.65 -56.74
CA SER A 12 -5.84 -31.29 -56.28
C SER A 12 -5.20 -31.04 -54.90
N SER A 13 -4.22 -30.15 -54.85
CA SER A 13 -3.55 -29.74 -53.63
C SER A 13 -4.46 -28.88 -52.75
N LEU A 14 -5.01 -29.47 -51.69
CA LEU A 14 -5.58 -28.71 -50.59
C LEU A 14 -4.47 -27.85 -49.94
N PRO A 15 -4.69 -26.54 -49.71
CA PRO A 15 -3.73 -25.75 -48.96
C PRO A 15 -3.73 -26.24 -47.52
N ALA A 16 -2.58 -26.71 -47.04
CA ALA A 16 -2.38 -27.01 -45.63
C ALA A 16 -2.53 -25.71 -44.84
N LEU A 17 -3.72 -25.51 -44.24
CA LEU A 17 -3.96 -24.42 -43.31
C LEU A 17 -3.11 -24.69 -42.08
N VAL A 18 -1.90 -24.13 -42.05
CA VAL A 18 -1.00 -24.20 -40.90
C VAL A 18 -1.68 -23.46 -39.77
N LEU A 19 -2.38 -24.22 -38.92
CA LEU A 19 -2.98 -23.73 -37.69
C LEU A 19 -1.84 -23.34 -36.75
N SER A 20 -1.32 -22.12 -36.94
CA SER A 20 -0.39 -21.48 -36.02
C SER A 20 -1.14 -21.16 -34.74
N LEU A 21 -1.34 -22.19 -33.93
CA LEU A 21 -1.56 -22.12 -32.51
C LEU A 21 -0.34 -21.42 -31.92
N LEU A 22 -0.37 -20.08 -31.99
CA LEU A 22 0.47 -19.21 -31.19
C LEU A 22 0.15 -19.55 -29.74
N ALA A 23 0.98 -20.42 -29.16
CA ALA A 23 1.01 -20.68 -27.75
C ALA A 23 1.38 -19.36 -27.06
N THR A 24 0.37 -18.56 -26.75
CA THR A 24 0.49 -17.38 -25.90
C THR A 24 0.90 -17.88 -24.53
N ALA A 25 2.22 -17.96 -24.32
CA ALA A 25 2.82 -18.32 -23.04
C ALA A 25 2.14 -17.46 -21.98
N SER A 26 1.31 -18.10 -21.15
CA SER A 26 0.42 -17.40 -20.24
C SER A 26 1.30 -16.66 -19.25
N ALA A 27 1.26 -15.32 -19.31
CA ALA A 27 2.12 -14.49 -18.50
C ALA A 27 1.87 -14.80 -17.02
N THR A 28 2.94 -15.07 -16.27
CA THR A 28 2.81 -15.37 -14.85
C THR A 28 2.36 -14.10 -14.10
N PRO A 29 1.61 -14.20 -12.99
CA PRO A 29 1.19 -13.04 -12.19
C PRO A 29 2.37 -12.14 -11.76
N GLN A 30 3.55 -12.72 -11.58
CA GLN A 30 4.80 -12.01 -11.31
C GLN A 30 5.22 -11.14 -12.50
N THR A 31 5.18 -11.68 -13.71
CA THR A 31 5.45 -10.97 -14.97
C THR A 31 4.46 -9.81 -15.14
N ASP A 32 3.18 -10.03 -14.84
CA ASP A 32 2.15 -8.99 -14.93
C ASP A 32 2.35 -7.87 -13.91
N ALA A 33 2.70 -8.22 -12.67
CA ALA A 33 3.08 -7.24 -11.66
C ALA A 33 4.28 -6.40 -12.09
N ASP A 34 5.28 -6.99 -12.75
CA ASP A 34 6.44 -6.27 -13.28
C ASP A 34 6.07 -5.35 -14.47
N ARG A 35 5.16 -5.79 -15.35
CA ARG A 35 4.58 -4.94 -16.41
C ARG A 35 3.82 -3.73 -15.82
N VAL A 36 3.02 -3.94 -14.78
CA VAL A 36 2.30 -2.88 -14.05
C VAL A 36 3.27 -1.88 -13.41
N VAL A 37 4.32 -2.36 -12.72
CA VAL A 37 5.36 -1.50 -12.12
C VAL A 37 6.07 -0.67 -13.19
N ALA A 38 6.47 -1.30 -14.31
CA ALA A 38 7.12 -0.59 -15.42
C ALA A 38 6.24 0.52 -16.01
N ALA A 39 4.95 0.23 -16.21
CA ALA A 39 3.97 1.20 -16.70
C ALA A 39 3.81 2.40 -15.74
N TRP A 40 3.81 2.18 -14.43
CA TRP A 40 3.77 3.25 -13.44
C TRP A 40 5.09 4.03 -13.35
N VAL A 41 6.25 3.36 -13.43
CA VAL A 41 7.57 4.02 -13.45
C VAL A 41 7.68 4.97 -14.66
N ALA A 42 7.21 4.56 -15.84
CA ALA A 42 7.19 5.42 -17.03
C ALA A 42 6.32 6.69 -16.85
N ARG A 43 5.30 6.65 -16.00
CA ARG A 43 4.41 7.78 -15.69
C ARG A 43 4.98 8.75 -14.64
N LEU A 44 6.06 8.39 -13.93
CA LEU A 44 6.60 9.18 -12.80
C LEU A 44 6.90 10.66 -13.11
N PRO A 45 7.52 11.03 -14.26
CA PRO A 45 7.82 12.44 -14.53
C PRO A 45 6.57 13.31 -14.66
N ALA A 46 5.47 12.75 -15.15
CA ALA A 46 4.18 13.44 -15.23
C ALA A 46 3.50 13.49 -13.86
N SER A 47 3.41 12.36 -13.15
CA SER A 47 2.70 12.31 -11.86
C SER A 47 3.36 13.19 -10.80
N VAL A 48 4.69 13.29 -10.77
CA VAL A 48 5.43 14.16 -9.84
C VAL A 48 5.21 15.65 -10.12
N ARG A 49 5.05 16.05 -11.39
CA ARG A 49 4.69 17.43 -11.78
C ARG A 49 3.22 17.76 -11.50
N GLN A 50 2.36 16.74 -11.44
CA GLN A 50 0.91 16.86 -11.17
C GLN A 50 0.56 16.74 -9.68
N LEU A 51 1.54 16.50 -8.80
CA LEU A 51 1.31 16.56 -7.36
C LEU A 51 0.77 17.96 -7.00
N PRO A 52 -0.37 18.06 -6.31
CA PRO A 52 -0.87 19.35 -5.88
C PRO A 52 0.19 20.05 -5.01
N PRO A 53 0.44 21.35 -5.20
CA PRO A 53 1.29 22.10 -4.28
C PRO A 53 0.61 22.11 -2.90
N LEU A 54 1.19 21.43 -1.91
CA LEU A 54 0.67 21.39 -0.53
C LEU A 54 1.20 22.56 0.32
N LEU A 55 1.47 23.68 -0.36
CA LEU A 55 2.01 24.92 0.19
C LEU A 55 0.98 25.59 1.10
N ASP A 56 -0.29 25.53 0.70
CA ASP A 56 -1.42 26.02 1.48
C ASP A 56 -1.67 25.16 2.72
N LEU A 57 -2.21 25.78 3.77
CA LEU A 57 -2.59 25.06 4.98
C LEU A 57 -3.76 24.10 4.70
N PRO A 58 -3.74 22.87 5.26
CA PRO A 58 -4.86 21.93 5.10
C PRO A 58 -6.16 22.52 5.65
N SER A 59 -7.29 22.21 5.00
CA SER A 59 -8.62 22.69 5.40
C SER A 59 -9.68 21.60 5.27
N ALA A 60 -10.89 21.84 5.81
CA ALA A 60 -12.04 20.94 5.67
C ALA A 60 -12.42 20.63 4.21
N GLN A 61 -12.16 21.58 3.31
CA GLN A 61 -12.42 21.56 1.88
C GLN A 61 -11.26 20.90 1.11
N HIS A 62 -10.03 21.20 1.52
CA HIS A 62 -8.78 20.64 0.98
C HIS A 62 -8.00 19.90 2.08
N PRO A 63 -8.46 18.70 2.48
CA PRO A 63 -7.87 17.99 3.60
C PRO A 63 -6.50 17.41 3.24
N PHE A 64 -5.64 17.25 4.24
CA PHE A 64 -4.39 16.54 4.13
C PHE A 64 -4.50 15.14 4.74
N VAL A 65 -4.06 14.12 4.00
CA VAL A 65 -4.08 12.71 4.42
C VAL A 65 -2.66 12.15 4.48
N PHE A 66 -2.21 11.81 5.69
CA PHE A 66 -1.05 10.94 5.88
C PHE A 66 -1.50 9.47 5.94
N HIS A 67 -1.18 8.74 4.87
CA HIS A 67 -1.35 7.28 4.81
C HIS A 67 -0.24 6.62 5.64
N HIS A 68 -0.57 6.26 6.88
CA HIS A 68 0.38 5.63 7.78
C HIS A 68 0.48 4.13 7.51
N LEU A 69 1.63 3.64 7.03
CA LEU A 69 1.95 2.22 6.99
C LEU A 69 2.54 1.80 8.36
N ARG A 70 2.04 0.72 8.97
CA ARG A 70 2.52 0.26 10.28
C ARG A 70 4.01 -0.06 10.22
N LYS A 71 4.72 0.45 11.24
CA LYS A 71 6.17 0.31 11.44
C LYS A 71 7.06 0.91 10.33
N ALA A 72 6.49 1.77 9.48
CA ALA A 72 7.23 2.63 8.56
C ALA A 72 7.73 3.95 9.20
N GLY A 73 7.49 4.18 10.50
CA GLY A 73 7.97 5.37 11.23
C GLY A 73 6.92 6.45 11.51
N GLY A 74 5.66 6.24 11.10
CA GLY A 74 4.62 7.26 11.19
C GLY A 74 4.13 7.65 12.59
N THR A 75 4.66 7.12 13.68
CA THR A 75 4.46 7.72 15.02
C THR A 75 5.07 9.13 15.09
N THR A 76 6.28 9.32 14.54
CA THR A 76 6.92 10.65 14.51
C THR A 76 6.14 11.63 13.63
N ILE A 77 5.69 11.21 12.43
CA ILE A 77 4.84 12.07 11.58
C ILE A 77 3.50 12.37 12.25
N ARG A 78 2.81 11.39 12.84
CA ARG A 78 1.52 11.64 13.52
C ARG A 78 1.66 12.62 14.69
N ARG A 79 2.76 12.56 15.43
CA ARG A 79 3.08 13.55 16.46
C ARG A 79 3.28 14.93 15.85
N ALA A 80 4.12 15.08 14.83
CA ALA A 80 4.34 16.36 14.16
C ALA A 80 3.03 16.94 13.57
N LEU A 81 2.16 16.10 13.00
CA LEU A 81 0.82 16.47 12.51
C LEU A 81 -0.12 16.91 13.63
N TYR A 82 -0.04 16.29 14.80
CA TYR A 82 -0.78 16.72 15.99
C TYR A 82 -0.27 18.06 16.51
N ASP A 83 1.05 18.19 16.69
CA ASP A 83 1.69 19.39 17.21
C ASP A 83 1.40 20.61 16.31
N VAL A 84 1.53 20.48 14.98
CA VAL A 84 1.14 21.56 14.04
C VAL A 84 -0.36 21.84 14.02
N SER A 85 -1.22 20.82 14.15
CA SER A 85 -2.67 21.04 14.23
C SER A 85 -3.08 21.84 15.46
N ARG A 86 -2.38 21.65 16.59
CA ARG A 86 -2.59 22.42 17.81
C ARG A 86 -2.10 23.86 17.65
N GLN A 87 -0.91 24.05 17.09
CA GLN A 87 -0.30 25.37 16.90
C GLN A 87 -1.05 26.23 15.86
N LEU A 88 -1.58 25.62 14.80
CA LEU A 88 -2.31 26.31 13.73
C LEU A 88 -3.84 26.18 13.84
N GLN A 89 -4.35 25.67 14.97
CA GLN A 89 -5.78 25.50 15.27
C GLN A 89 -6.57 24.70 14.20
N LEU A 90 -5.92 23.74 13.55
CA LEU A 90 -6.51 22.90 12.49
C LEU A 90 -7.27 21.70 13.09
N SER A 91 -8.42 21.35 12.50
CA SER A 91 -9.18 20.15 12.89
C SER A 91 -8.44 18.87 12.46
N ALA A 92 -8.11 17.99 13.41
CA ALA A 92 -7.29 16.80 13.14
C ALA A 92 -7.86 15.46 13.68
N HIS A 93 -7.88 14.44 12.83
CA HIS A 93 -8.22 13.05 13.19
C HIS A 93 -6.96 12.17 13.06
N ILE A 94 -6.30 11.95 14.20
CA ILE A 94 -4.99 11.31 14.29
C ILE A 94 -5.06 10.25 15.40
N PRO A 95 -5.20 8.94 15.05
CA PRO A 95 -5.15 7.84 16.00
C PRO A 95 -3.91 7.88 16.89
N CYS A 96 -4.11 7.55 18.18
CA CYS A 96 -3.18 7.73 19.31
C CYS A 96 -2.99 9.17 19.82
N HIS A 97 -3.55 10.21 19.17
CA HIS A 97 -3.39 11.60 19.59
C HIS A 97 -4.73 12.33 19.81
N THR A 98 -5.68 12.20 18.88
CA THR A 98 -7.04 12.76 19.02
C THR A 98 -8.13 11.69 19.15
N VAL A 99 -7.84 10.45 18.79
CA VAL A 99 -8.71 9.28 18.95
C VAL A 99 -7.91 8.03 19.33
N ALA A 100 -8.59 6.92 19.66
CA ALA A 100 -7.98 5.64 19.97
C ALA A 100 -6.99 5.16 18.88
N CYS A 101 -5.98 4.37 19.25
CA CYS A 101 -4.94 3.92 18.31
C CYS A 101 -5.44 2.97 17.21
N THR A 102 -6.45 2.16 17.52
CA THR A 102 -6.97 1.06 16.68
C THR A 102 -8.09 1.52 15.75
N VAL A 103 -7.91 2.66 15.08
CA VAL A 103 -8.91 3.27 14.20
C VAL A 103 -8.46 3.22 12.74
N TYR A 104 -9.14 2.37 11.97
CA TYR A 104 -8.86 2.02 10.57
C TYR A 104 -9.80 2.67 9.55
N SER A 105 -10.78 3.43 10.03
CA SER A 105 -11.73 4.20 9.21
C SER A 105 -11.64 5.68 9.60
N PRO A 106 -11.79 6.61 8.64
CA PRO A 106 -12.07 7.99 8.99
C PRO A 106 -13.44 8.08 9.71
N PRO A 107 -13.69 9.13 10.48
CA PRO A 107 -14.91 9.26 11.26
C PRO A 107 -16.11 9.51 10.32
N PRO A 108 -17.35 9.09 10.68
CA PRO A 108 -18.50 9.15 9.77
C PRO A 108 -18.79 10.58 9.30
N ARG A 109 -19.09 10.71 8.00
CA ARG A 109 -19.21 12.01 7.31
C ARG A 109 -20.32 12.90 7.90
N ASP A 110 -21.39 12.28 8.39
CA ASP A 110 -22.64 12.95 8.73
C ASP A 110 -22.69 13.42 10.20
N SER A 111 -21.81 12.88 11.06
CA SER A 111 -21.81 13.13 12.52
C SER A 111 -20.56 13.85 13.03
N SER A 112 -19.63 14.21 12.15
CA SER A 112 -18.28 14.64 12.53
C SER A 112 -17.92 16.01 11.98
N PRO A 113 -17.15 16.84 12.73
CA PRO A 113 -16.58 18.06 12.16
C PRO A 113 -15.69 17.71 10.97
N ARG A 114 -15.68 18.56 9.95
CA ARG A 114 -14.83 18.32 8.77
C ARG A 114 -13.37 18.51 9.16
N PHE A 115 -12.61 17.41 9.11
CA PHE A 115 -11.19 17.40 9.47
C PHE A 115 -10.32 17.96 8.33
N ALA A 116 -9.42 18.87 8.70
CA ALA A 116 -8.36 19.40 7.85
C ALA A 116 -7.17 18.42 7.73
N ILE A 117 -6.86 17.69 8.81
CA ILE A 117 -5.76 16.71 8.84
C ILE A 117 -6.29 15.32 9.22
N LEU A 118 -5.92 14.30 8.45
CA LEU A 118 -6.13 12.90 8.77
C LEU A 118 -4.77 12.19 8.75
N GLY A 119 -4.40 11.49 9.82
CA GLY A 119 -3.09 10.79 9.87
C GLY A 119 -3.18 9.44 10.55
N GLY A 120 -3.45 8.38 9.78
CA GLY A 120 -3.81 7.07 10.35
C GLY A 120 -3.74 5.92 9.34
N HIS A 121 -4.15 4.74 9.80
CA HIS A 121 -4.10 3.47 9.05
C HIS A 121 -5.36 3.26 8.18
N TYR A 122 -5.86 4.33 7.55
CA TYR A 122 -7.15 4.27 6.87
C TYR A 122 -7.12 3.35 5.66
N HIS A 123 -8.01 2.35 5.63
CA HIS A 123 -8.19 1.51 4.44
C HIS A 123 -8.78 2.35 3.31
N ARG A 124 -8.20 2.23 2.11
CA ARG A 124 -8.61 2.99 0.92
C ARG A 124 -10.13 3.12 0.75
N PRO A 125 -10.96 2.05 0.74
CA PRO A 125 -12.41 2.20 0.46
C PRO A 125 -13.12 3.12 1.45
N THR A 126 -12.71 3.11 2.72
CA THR A 126 -13.29 3.95 3.77
C THR A 126 -12.91 5.42 3.61
N LEU A 127 -11.67 5.68 3.18
CA LEU A 127 -11.17 7.01 2.89
C LEU A 127 -11.81 7.60 1.62
N GLN A 128 -11.94 6.80 0.55
CA GLN A 128 -12.54 7.26 -0.70
C GLN A 128 -14.01 7.68 -0.51
N ARG A 129 -14.79 6.90 0.23
CA ARG A 129 -16.16 7.28 0.65
C ARG A 129 -16.17 8.57 1.46
N TRP A 130 -15.25 8.72 2.41
CA TRP A 130 -15.14 9.94 3.21
C TRP A 130 -14.80 11.17 2.35
N LEU A 131 -13.91 11.01 1.36
CA LEU A 131 -13.57 12.06 0.39
C LEU A 131 -14.69 12.35 -0.62
N GLY A 132 -15.66 11.45 -0.79
CA GLY A 132 -16.71 11.54 -1.81
C GLY A 132 -16.25 11.10 -3.21
N GLU A 133 -15.18 10.29 -3.29
CA GLU A 133 -14.65 9.76 -4.55
C GLU A 133 -15.48 8.62 -5.12
N ASP A 134 -16.34 7.99 -4.31
CA ASP A 134 -17.28 6.93 -4.72
C ASP A 134 -18.61 7.47 -5.28
N GLY A 135 -18.70 8.78 -5.53
CA GLY A 135 -19.92 9.44 -6.02
C GLY A 135 -20.97 9.72 -4.94
N SER A 136 -20.74 9.34 -3.67
CA SER A 136 -21.67 9.58 -2.55
C SER A 136 -21.85 11.05 -2.14
N GLY A 137 -21.18 11.99 -2.82
CA GLY A 137 -21.36 13.43 -2.63
C GLY A 137 -20.27 14.22 -3.33
N ALA A 138 -20.13 15.51 -2.98
CA ALA A 138 -19.06 16.35 -3.51
C ALA A 138 -17.68 15.75 -3.20
N SER A 139 -16.91 15.46 -4.25
CA SER A 139 -15.54 14.94 -4.18
C SER A 139 -14.59 16.03 -3.68
N ARG A 140 -13.72 15.67 -2.74
CA ARG A 140 -12.71 16.57 -2.15
C ARG A 140 -11.32 16.13 -2.59
N ARG A 141 -10.61 17.01 -3.30
CA ARG A 141 -9.20 16.81 -3.63
C ARG A 141 -8.37 16.95 -2.35
N ALA A 142 -7.85 15.83 -1.87
CA ALA A 142 -6.95 15.79 -0.73
C ALA A 142 -5.49 15.98 -1.16
N GLY A 143 -4.73 16.69 -0.34
CA GLY A 143 -3.28 16.52 -0.33
C GLY A 143 -2.92 15.23 0.39
N CYS A 144 -1.88 14.51 -0.03
CA CYS A 144 -1.49 13.30 0.68
C CYS A 144 0.01 13.03 0.73
N LEU A 145 0.41 12.34 1.80
CA LEU A 145 1.77 11.91 2.11
C LEU A 145 1.76 10.42 2.44
N VAL A 146 2.72 9.68 1.90
CA VAL A 146 2.97 8.28 2.27
C VAL A 146 4.41 8.15 2.75
N MET A 147 4.58 7.56 3.94
CA MET A 147 5.90 7.18 4.46
C MET A 147 6.10 5.67 4.31
N LEU A 148 7.21 5.28 3.69
CA LEU A 148 7.61 3.87 3.57
C LEU A 148 8.97 3.62 4.23
N ARG A 149 9.26 2.34 4.39
CA ARG A 149 10.51 1.77 4.91
C ARG A 149 10.76 0.46 4.14
N SER A 150 12.01 0.08 3.94
CA SER A 150 12.34 -1.18 3.26
C SER A 150 11.62 -2.37 3.88
N THR A 151 11.11 -3.25 3.02
CA THR A 151 10.11 -4.27 3.40
C THR A 151 10.60 -5.20 4.49
N VAL A 152 11.83 -5.72 4.37
CA VAL A 152 12.44 -6.59 5.38
C VAL A 152 12.49 -5.90 6.75
N ASP A 153 12.90 -4.63 6.78
CA ASP A 153 13.05 -3.85 8.00
C ASP A 153 11.69 -3.46 8.60
N ARG A 154 10.66 -3.24 7.76
CA ARG A 154 9.26 -3.03 8.15
C ARG A 154 8.65 -4.31 8.74
N VAL A 155 8.73 -5.44 8.03
CA VAL A 155 8.20 -6.75 8.45
C VAL A 155 8.87 -7.19 9.75
N ARG A 156 10.19 -7.05 9.86
CA ARG A 156 10.94 -7.30 11.09
C ARG A 156 10.46 -6.44 12.27
N SER A 157 10.26 -5.15 12.04
CA SER A 157 9.76 -4.23 13.04
C SER A 157 8.29 -4.49 13.40
N CYS A 158 7.52 -5.06 12.48
CA CYS A 158 6.14 -5.51 12.69
C CYS A 158 6.09 -6.78 13.54
N TRP A 159 6.82 -7.83 13.14
CA TRP A 159 6.89 -9.12 13.82
C TRP A 159 7.26 -8.97 15.30
N ASN A 160 8.41 -8.32 15.57
CA ASN A 160 8.91 -8.15 16.93
C ASN A 160 7.98 -7.31 17.81
N PHE A 161 7.19 -6.41 17.21
CA PHE A 161 6.16 -5.70 17.95
C PHE A 161 4.94 -6.59 18.20
N ARG A 162 4.27 -7.04 17.14
CA ARG A 162 2.98 -7.75 17.16
C ARG A 162 2.97 -9.08 17.90
N TYR A 163 4.04 -9.84 17.76
CA TYR A 163 4.07 -11.24 18.20
C TYR A 163 4.96 -11.43 19.43
N VAL A 164 5.67 -10.37 19.87
CA VAL A 164 6.51 -10.39 21.08
C VAL A 164 6.09 -9.28 22.05
N GLN A 165 6.27 -8.01 21.68
CA GLN A 165 6.08 -6.88 22.61
C GLN A 165 4.61 -6.59 22.95
N GLU A 166 3.71 -6.64 21.97
CA GLU A 166 2.29 -6.32 22.12
C GLU A 166 1.56 -7.32 23.04
N PRO A 167 1.69 -8.66 22.87
CA PRO A 167 1.16 -9.63 23.84
C PRO A 167 1.68 -9.39 25.25
N MET A 168 3.00 -9.15 25.40
CA MET A 168 3.61 -8.84 26.69
C MET A 168 3.04 -7.57 27.35
N SER A 169 2.67 -6.55 26.57
CA SER A 169 2.01 -5.35 27.11
C SER A 169 0.58 -5.59 27.63
N PHE A 170 -0.04 -6.72 27.27
CA PHE A 170 -1.30 -7.20 27.82
C PHE A 170 -1.10 -8.30 28.90
N GLY A 171 0.14 -8.55 29.35
CA GLY A 171 0.45 -9.61 30.31
C GLY A 171 0.39 -11.03 29.73
N LEU A 172 0.35 -11.16 28.40
CA LEU A 172 0.31 -12.44 27.70
C LEU A 172 1.72 -12.90 27.32
N GLN A 173 1.88 -14.21 27.09
CA GLN A 173 3.10 -14.76 26.53
C GLN A 173 3.29 -14.30 25.07
N PRO A 174 4.55 -14.17 24.58
CA PRO A 174 4.84 -13.98 23.17
C PRO A 174 4.16 -15.04 22.29
N LEU A 175 3.53 -14.60 21.20
CA LEU A 175 2.91 -15.47 20.20
C LEU A 175 3.96 -16.14 19.29
N ALA A 176 5.18 -15.58 19.24
CA ALA A 176 6.32 -16.13 18.52
C ALA A 176 7.64 -15.64 19.16
N PRO A 177 8.79 -16.29 18.90
CA PRO A 177 10.08 -15.71 19.24
C PRO A 177 10.39 -14.46 18.38
N ARG A 178 11.41 -13.69 18.78
CA ARG A 178 11.92 -12.56 17.97
C ARG A 178 12.36 -13.06 16.60
N LEU A 179 12.10 -12.29 15.54
CA LEU A 179 12.22 -12.75 14.15
C LEU A 179 13.58 -13.37 13.76
N HIS A 180 14.68 -12.88 14.34
CA HIS A 180 16.03 -13.39 14.07
C HIS A 180 16.29 -14.79 14.66
N ALA A 181 15.43 -15.27 15.56
CA ALA A 181 15.48 -16.57 16.20
C ALA A 181 14.33 -17.50 15.74
N VAL A 182 13.56 -17.10 14.72
CA VAL A 182 12.54 -17.96 14.10
C VAL A 182 13.23 -18.84 13.05
N ASP A 183 13.03 -20.15 13.12
CA ASP A 183 13.47 -21.07 12.07
C ASP A 183 12.86 -20.68 10.70
N PRO A 184 13.62 -20.70 9.59
CA PRO A 184 13.11 -20.34 8.28
C PRO A 184 11.87 -21.13 7.83
N ARG A 185 11.75 -22.44 8.11
CA ARG A 185 10.56 -23.23 7.72
C ARG A 185 9.34 -22.78 8.54
N ALA A 186 9.53 -22.59 9.84
CA ALA A 186 8.49 -22.04 10.72
C ALA A 186 8.06 -20.63 10.30
N LEU A 187 8.99 -19.75 9.92
CA LEU A 187 8.70 -18.42 9.40
C LEU A 187 7.90 -18.49 8.09
N ASN A 188 8.27 -19.37 7.17
CA ASN A 188 7.59 -19.53 5.89
C ASN A 188 6.13 -19.95 6.05
N ALA A 189 5.85 -20.86 6.99
CA ALA A 189 4.49 -21.33 7.28
C ALA A 189 3.63 -20.29 8.05
N SER A 190 4.24 -19.53 8.95
CA SER A 190 3.53 -18.62 9.87
C SER A 190 3.37 -17.20 9.34
N LEU A 191 4.30 -16.67 8.53
CA LEU A 191 4.26 -15.27 8.10
C LEU A 191 2.96 -14.86 7.36
N PRO A 192 2.34 -15.68 6.50
CA PRO A 192 1.06 -15.35 5.86
C PRO A 192 -0.17 -15.41 6.78
N THR A 193 -0.12 -16.24 7.82
CA THR A 193 -1.29 -16.71 8.60
C THR A 193 -1.31 -16.20 10.04
N LEU A 194 -0.15 -15.96 10.66
CA LEU A 194 -0.03 -15.46 12.03
C LEU A 194 -0.63 -14.06 12.16
N ARG A 195 -1.40 -13.85 13.23
CA ARG A 195 -2.07 -12.59 13.55
C ARG A 195 -1.78 -12.20 15.00
N SER A 196 -1.80 -10.91 15.28
CA SER A 196 -1.67 -10.38 16.65
C SER A 196 -2.98 -10.51 17.42
N VAL A 197 -2.99 -10.08 18.68
CA VAL A 197 -4.17 -10.05 19.55
C VAL A 197 -5.33 -9.20 19.01
N HIS A 198 -5.05 -8.31 18.04
CA HIS A 198 -6.05 -7.50 17.34
C HIS A 198 -6.46 -8.09 15.97
N GLY A 199 -6.05 -9.33 15.68
CA GLY A 199 -6.38 -10.02 14.43
C GLY A 199 -5.55 -9.60 13.22
N GLU A 200 -4.56 -8.71 13.39
CA GLU A 200 -3.80 -8.09 12.30
C GLU A 200 -2.37 -8.64 12.16
N GLY A 201 -1.92 -8.88 10.92
CA GLY A 201 -0.62 -9.47 10.56
C GLY A 201 0.39 -8.47 9.96
N CYS A 202 1.47 -8.97 9.34
CA CYS A 202 2.59 -8.16 8.87
C CYS A 202 2.82 -8.07 7.35
N ASN A 203 2.11 -8.88 6.54
CA ASN A 203 2.35 -8.95 5.10
C ASN A 203 1.62 -7.88 4.28
N ASN A 204 2.26 -7.41 3.19
CA ASN A 204 1.67 -6.53 2.17
C ASN A 204 0.99 -5.28 2.77
N GLU A 205 1.70 -4.57 3.64
CA GLU A 205 1.19 -3.43 4.40
C GLU A 205 0.81 -2.25 3.51
N ALA A 206 1.58 -1.99 2.45
CA ALA A 206 1.30 -0.89 1.55
C ALA A 206 -0.02 -1.13 0.81
N LEU A 207 -0.27 -2.37 0.38
CA LEU A 207 -1.52 -2.77 -0.26
C LEU A 207 -2.69 -2.65 0.74
N ARG A 208 -2.47 -2.99 2.01
CA ARG A 208 -3.49 -2.90 3.06
C ARG A 208 -4.02 -1.48 3.31
N VAL A 209 -3.19 -0.47 3.06
CA VAL A 209 -3.54 0.95 3.21
C VAL A 209 -3.97 1.58 1.87
N LEU A 210 -3.35 1.18 0.76
CA LEU A 210 -3.44 1.89 -0.53
C LEU A 210 -4.32 1.19 -1.59
N SER A 211 -4.88 0.01 -1.31
CA SER A 211 -5.76 -0.74 -2.22
C SER A 211 -7.09 -1.16 -1.57
N SER A 212 -8.05 -1.54 -2.41
CA SER A 212 -9.42 -1.89 -2.08
C SER A 212 -9.55 -3.15 -1.23
N VAL A 213 -8.69 -4.15 -1.47
CA VAL A 213 -8.62 -5.40 -0.69
C VAL A 213 -8.15 -5.18 0.75
N GLY A 214 -7.70 -3.97 1.11
CA GLY A 214 -7.00 -3.70 2.36
C GLY A 214 -7.78 -3.97 3.66
N ALA A 215 -9.10 -4.03 3.61
CA ALA A 215 -9.92 -4.39 4.77
C ALA A 215 -9.94 -5.90 5.09
N ASP A 216 -9.56 -6.75 4.13
CA ASP A 216 -9.46 -8.20 4.31
C ASP A 216 -8.01 -8.59 4.68
N GLU A 217 -7.80 -8.71 5.98
CA GLU A 217 -6.52 -9.05 6.59
C GLU A 217 -6.04 -10.47 6.25
N GLU A 218 -6.96 -11.40 5.93
CA GLU A 218 -6.59 -12.75 5.49
C GLU A 218 -6.14 -12.74 4.04
N ALA A 219 -6.96 -12.16 3.13
CA ALA A 219 -6.64 -12.06 1.72
C ALA A 219 -5.32 -11.32 1.48
N VAL A 220 -5.12 -10.14 2.10
CA VAL A 220 -3.88 -9.35 2.00
C VAL A 220 -2.66 -10.14 2.49
N GLY A 221 -2.82 -10.92 3.55
CA GLY A 221 -1.75 -11.76 4.10
C GLY A 221 -1.30 -12.89 3.16
N ARG A 222 -2.20 -13.34 2.28
CA ARG A 222 -2.02 -14.48 1.36
C ARG A 222 -1.75 -14.10 -0.11
N LEU A 223 -1.76 -12.82 -0.50
CA LEU A 223 -1.66 -12.39 -1.91
C LEU A 223 -0.48 -12.99 -2.70
N THR A 224 0.67 -13.22 -2.05
CA THR A 224 1.86 -13.87 -2.63
C THR A 224 2.32 -15.08 -1.83
N ALA A 225 1.42 -15.72 -1.10
CA ALA A 225 1.72 -16.91 -0.30
C ALA A 225 1.44 -18.18 -1.11
N GLY A 226 2.51 -18.88 -1.49
CA GLY A 226 2.45 -20.09 -2.33
C GLY A 226 3.31 -19.94 -3.59
N GLU A 227 3.23 -20.95 -4.47
CA GLU A 227 3.91 -20.94 -5.78
C GLU A 227 3.16 -20.03 -6.77
N GLU A 228 1.83 -20.11 -6.76
CA GLU A 228 0.94 -19.21 -7.49
C GLU A 228 0.49 -18.03 -6.62
N TRP A 229 0.43 -16.85 -7.20
CA TRP A 229 -0.10 -15.66 -6.52
C TRP A 229 -1.62 -15.61 -6.62
N SER A 230 -2.25 -14.94 -5.65
CA SER A 230 -3.70 -14.67 -5.71
C SER A 230 -4.05 -13.91 -6.99
N PRO A 231 -5.18 -14.24 -7.67
CA PRO A 231 -5.69 -13.45 -8.79
C PRO A 231 -5.92 -11.96 -8.48
N LEU A 232 -6.04 -11.60 -7.19
CA LEU A 232 -6.17 -10.22 -6.73
C LEU A 232 -4.84 -9.45 -6.65
N ALA A 233 -3.69 -10.14 -6.68
CA ALA A 233 -2.37 -9.57 -6.41
C ALA A 233 -2.00 -8.42 -7.36
N VAL A 234 -2.20 -8.62 -8.67
CA VAL A 234 -1.85 -7.63 -9.70
C VAL A 234 -2.76 -6.41 -9.63
N GLY A 235 -4.06 -6.60 -9.43
CA GLY A 235 -5.02 -5.49 -9.27
C GLY A 235 -4.77 -4.67 -8.00
N ALA A 236 -4.53 -5.33 -6.86
CA ALA A 236 -4.19 -4.65 -5.61
C ALA A 236 -2.88 -3.85 -5.71
N LEU A 237 -1.90 -4.36 -6.46
CA LEU A 237 -0.66 -3.62 -6.76
C LEU A 237 -0.91 -2.40 -7.66
N ASP A 238 -1.69 -2.54 -8.73
CA ASP A 238 -2.02 -1.43 -9.64
C ASP A 238 -2.75 -0.29 -8.90
N GLU A 239 -3.74 -0.64 -8.07
CA GLU A 239 -4.42 0.34 -7.22
C GLU A 239 -3.47 1.04 -6.23
N ALA A 240 -2.59 0.27 -5.57
CA ALA A 240 -1.66 0.80 -4.58
C ALA A 240 -0.62 1.74 -5.22
N LEU A 241 -0.07 1.38 -6.38
CA LEU A 241 0.81 2.23 -7.17
C LEU A 241 0.05 3.46 -7.71
N GLY A 242 -1.21 3.29 -8.12
CA GLY A 242 -2.10 4.37 -8.51
C GLY A 242 -2.29 5.40 -7.40
N GLN A 243 -2.58 4.99 -6.17
CA GLN A 243 -2.65 5.90 -5.02
C GLN A 243 -1.31 6.56 -4.75
N LEU A 244 -0.24 5.76 -4.70
CA LEU A 244 1.10 6.23 -4.39
C LEU A 244 1.62 7.21 -5.46
N SER A 245 1.13 7.14 -6.70
CA SER A 245 1.42 8.08 -7.78
C SER A 245 0.84 9.49 -7.52
N GLN A 246 -0.21 9.62 -6.71
CA GLN A 246 -0.91 10.88 -6.42
C GLN A 246 -0.41 11.60 -5.16
N CYS A 247 0.28 10.90 -4.25
CA CYS A 247 0.79 11.47 -2.99
C CYS A 247 2.25 11.88 -3.06
N ALA A 248 2.69 12.78 -2.18
CA ALA A 248 4.11 12.94 -1.89
C ALA A 248 4.64 11.66 -1.21
N VAL A 249 5.84 11.20 -1.59
CA VAL A 249 6.48 10.00 -1.02
C VAL A 249 7.71 10.39 -0.23
N VAL A 250 7.84 9.81 0.97
CA VAL A 250 9.01 9.94 1.84
C VAL A 250 9.44 8.56 2.36
N LEU A 251 10.74 8.40 2.60
CA LEU A 251 11.33 7.14 3.06
C LEU A 251 12.07 7.33 4.40
N LEU A 252 11.85 6.41 5.34
CA LEU A 252 12.38 6.49 6.70
C LEU A 252 13.92 6.35 6.74
N ASP A 253 14.48 5.55 5.86
CA ASP A 253 15.92 5.29 5.72
C ASP A 253 16.67 6.45 5.02
N ARG A 254 16.00 7.19 4.13
CA ARG A 254 16.57 8.36 3.41
C ARG A 254 16.17 9.70 4.03
N CYS A 255 16.41 9.87 5.33
CA CYS A 255 15.97 11.05 6.09
C CYS A 255 16.30 12.41 5.44
N GLY A 256 17.54 12.63 4.98
CA GLY A 256 17.92 13.89 4.33
C GLY A 256 17.10 14.20 3.06
N ALA A 257 16.83 13.19 2.23
CA ALA A 257 15.96 13.31 1.06
C ALA A 257 14.50 13.59 1.46
N THR A 258 14.00 12.86 2.46
CA THR A 258 12.68 13.03 3.06
C THR A 258 12.44 14.46 3.55
N MET A 259 13.42 15.06 4.26
CA MET A 259 13.29 16.44 4.73
C MET A 259 13.26 17.47 3.58
N ARG A 260 13.96 17.23 2.47
CA ARG A 260 13.89 18.09 1.28
C ARG A 260 12.51 18.03 0.61
N VAL A 261 11.93 16.83 0.51
CA VAL A 261 10.54 16.65 0.03
C VAL A 261 9.53 17.35 0.94
N ILE A 262 9.64 17.16 2.26
CA ILE A 262 8.68 17.77 3.20
C ILE A 262 8.78 19.30 3.16
N ARG A 263 9.98 19.88 3.13
CA ARG A 263 10.17 21.35 3.01
C ARG A 263 9.60 21.92 1.71
N HIS A 264 9.71 21.20 0.58
CA HIS A 264 9.22 21.69 -0.71
C HIS A 264 7.70 21.58 -0.84
N TRP A 265 7.12 20.42 -0.52
CA TRP A 265 5.68 20.22 -0.68
C TRP A 265 4.87 20.70 0.51
N MET A 266 5.31 20.46 1.75
CA MET A 266 4.55 20.67 2.99
C MET A 266 5.33 21.56 3.98
N PRO A 267 5.65 22.82 3.63
CA PRO A 267 6.48 23.70 4.46
C PRO A 267 5.90 23.91 5.87
N TRP A 268 4.57 23.92 6.02
CA TRP A 268 3.87 24.00 7.31
C TRP A 268 4.17 22.83 8.25
N LEU A 269 4.43 21.63 7.73
CA LEU A 269 4.82 20.45 8.52
C LEU A 269 6.32 20.44 8.84
N ALA A 270 7.14 21.05 7.99
CA ALA A 270 8.60 20.96 8.04
C ALA A 270 9.24 21.56 9.30
N ALA A 271 8.54 22.46 10.00
CA ALA A 271 8.98 23.04 11.27
C ALA A 271 8.76 22.11 12.48
N TYR A 272 7.87 21.12 12.37
CA TYR A 272 7.45 20.24 13.48
C TYR A 272 8.00 18.81 13.35
N TYR A 273 8.48 18.45 12.16
CA TYR A 273 8.97 17.11 11.84
C TYR A 273 10.47 17.13 11.52
N ASP A 274 11.25 16.29 12.21
CA ASP A 274 12.64 16.03 11.88
C ASP A 274 13.02 14.56 12.14
N CYS A 275 13.26 13.81 11.08
CA CYS A 275 13.65 12.39 11.16
C CYS A 275 15.07 12.12 11.66
N SER A 276 15.88 13.16 11.88
CA SER A 276 17.23 13.02 12.45
C SER A 276 17.20 13.04 13.98
N THR A 277 16.55 14.04 14.58
CA THR A 277 16.44 14.17 16.05
C THR A 277 15.27 13.38 16.64
N GLN A 278 14.11 13.31 15.98
CA GLN A 278 12.87 12.74 16.55
C GLN A 278 12.76 11.20 16.34
N ARG A 279 13.90 10.49 16.36
CA ARG A 279 13.93 9.01 16.31
C ARG A 279 13.56 8.42 17.66
N VAL A 280 12.27 8.48 18.00
CA VAL A 280 11.69 7.75 19.14
C VAL A 280 11.82 6.25 18.87
N GLN A 281 12.88 5.64 19.39
CA GLN A 281 13.09 4.19 19.31
C GLN A 281 12.17 3.48 20.31
N VAL A 282 10.87 3.40 19.97
CA VAL A 282 9.90 2.60 20.72
C VAL A 282 10.30 1.12 20.59
N GLY A 283 10.96 0.60 21.62
CA GLY A 283 11.48 -0.77 21.67
C GLY A 283 12.91 -0.92 21.12
N THR A 284 13.91 -0.46 21.89
CA THR A 284 15.36 -0.61 21.64
C THR A 284 15.88 -2.05 21.81
N THR A 285 15.27 -3.03 21.14
CA THR A 285 15.87 -4.37 21.05
C THR A 285 17.02 -4.37 20.04
N ALA A 286 18.20 -4.81 20.45
CA ALA A 286 19.40 -4.90 19.60
C ALA A 286 19.09 -5.62 18.28
N ARG A 287 19.55 -5.04 17.16
CA ARG A 287 19.28 -5.57 15.81
C ARG A 287 20.26 -6.69 15.44
N ALA A 288 20.07 -7.89 15.99
CA ALA A 288 20.73 -9.10 15.48
C ALA A 288 20.49 -9.28 13.98
N ALA A 289 21.43 -9.84 13.20
CA ALA A 289 21.21 -10.09 11.78
C ALA A 289 20.04 -11.08 11.55
N LEU A 290 19.39 -11.02 10.38
CA LEU A 290 18.52 -12.11 9.92
C LEU A 290 19.36 -13.10 9.12
N SER A 291 18.95 -14.37 9.05
CA SER A 291 19.54 -15.29 8.09
C SER A 291 19.11 -14.93 6.66
N ALA A 292 19.94 -15.26 5.67
CA ALA A 292 19.63 -15.02 4.25
C ALA A 292 18.32 -15.71 3.82
N ASP A 293 18.03 -16.89 4.38
CA ASP A 293 16.78 -17.60 4.15
C ASP A 293 15.57 -16.86 4.72
N ALA A 294 15.67 -16.33 5.96
CA ALA A 294 14.61 -15.53 6.56
C ALA A 294 14.34 -14.25 5.77
N GLU A 295 15.39 -13.55 5.28
CA GLU A 295 15.21 -12.42 4.38
C GLU A 295 14.53 -12.81 3.06
N ARG A 296 14.94 -13.91 2.43
CA ARG A 296 14.33 -14.41 1.19
C ARG A 296 12.84 -14.70 1.40
N ILE A 297 12.48 -15.40 2.47
CA ILE A 297 11.09 -15.72 2.82
C ILE A 297 10.25 -14.44 3.03
N ILE A 298 10.79 -13.45 3.74
CA ILE A 298 10.10 -12.17 3.94
C ILE A 298 9.83 -11.48 2.61
N ARG A 299 10.82 -11.45 1.69
CA ARG A 299 10.66 -10.85 0.36
C ARG A 299 9.67 -11.61 -0.51
N THR A 300 9.64 -12.95 -0.47
CA THR A 300 8.65 -13.77 -1.19
C THR A 300 7.22 -13.47 -0.74
N HIS A 301 6.96 -13.49 0.57
CA HIS A 301 5.62 -13.23 1.12
C HIS A 301 5.21 -11.75 1.12
N ASN A 302 6.12 -10.86 0.70
CA ASN A 302 5.89 -9.42 0.56
C ASN A 302 6.33 -8.92 -0.82
N ALA A 303 6.27 -9.76 -1.85
CA ALA A 303 6.82 -9.44 -3.18
C ALA A 303 6.10 -8.29 -3.89
N LEU A 304 4.88 -7.94 -3.45
CA LEU A 304 4.14 -6.74 -3.88
C LEU A 304 4.58 -5.51 -3.09
N ASP A 305 4.75 -5.62 -1.77
CA ASP A 305 5.33 -4.57 -0.92
C ASP A 305 6.75 -4.16 -1.38
N GLU A 306 7.59 -5.12 -1.79
CA GLU A 306 8.91 -4.88 -2.40
C GLU A 306 8.80 -4.06 -3.69
N ARG A 307 7.82 -4.36 -4.55
CA ARG A 307 7.55 -3.62 -5.80
C ARG A 307 7.05 -2.20 -5.52
N VAL A 308 6.16 -2.04 -4.55
CA VAL A 308 5.72 -0.72 -4.06
C VAL A 308 6.89 0.08 -3.48
N TYR A 309 7.79 -0.56 -2.72
CA TYR A 309 9.00 0.09 -2.19
C TYR A 309 9.96 0.53 -3.29
N ALA A 310 10.23 -0.34 -4.27
CA ALA A 310 11.09 -0.02 -5.41
C ALA A 310 10.52 1.15 -6.25
N PHE A 311 9.20 1.19 -6.45
CA PHE A 311 8.53 2.34 -7.05
C PHE A 311 8.65 3.61 -6.18
N ALA A 312 8.46 3.49 -4.86
CA ALA A 312 8.58 4.60 -3.91
C ALA A 312 9.98 5.24 -3.92
N VAL A 313 11.04 4.44 -4.01
CA VAL A 313 12.43 4.92 -4.18
C VAL A 313 12.56 5.74 -5.47
N ARG A 314 12.13 5.18 -6.62
CA ARG A 314 12.17 5.87 -7.92
C ARG A 314 11.33 7.15 -7.93
N LYS A 315 10.20 7.17 -7.21
CA LYS A 315 9.35 8.35 -7.06
C LYS A 315 10.00 9.43 -6.20
N LEU A 316 10.61 9.07 -5.06
CA LEU A 316 11.39 10.00 -4.24
C LEU A 316 12.51 10.64 -5.06
N ASP A 317 13.24 9.85 -5.88
CA ASP A 317 14.29 10.39 -6.75
C ASP A 317 13.73 11.32 -7.85
N ALA A 318 12.56 11.01 -8.41
CA ALA A 318 11.88 11.90 -9.35
C ALA A 318 11.41 13.21 -8.68
N GLN A 319 10.93 13.15 -7.44
CA GLN A 319 10.59 14.32 -6.63
C GLN A 319 11.82 15.19 -6.34
N LEU A 320 12.95 14.59 -5.95
CA LEU A 320 14.20 15.32 -5.73
C LEU A 320 14.76 15.95 -7.03
N ARG A 321 14.64 15.25 -8.17
CA ARG A 321 14.99 15.82 -9.48
C ARG A 321 14.11 17.01 -9.85
N LEU A 322 12.81 16.99 -9.52
CA LEU A 322 11.93 18.14 -9.75
C LEU A 322 12.38 19.34 -8.89
N ILE A 323 12.63 19.13 -7.60
CA ILE A 323 13.13 20.17 -6.68
C ILE A 323 14.45 20.76 -7.19
N ASN A 324 15.34 19.94 -7.74
CA ASN A 324 16.64 20.37 -8.27
C ASN A 324 16.56 21.03 -9.67
N GLY A 325 15.40 21.09 -10.31
CA GLY A 325 15.28 21.50 -11.72
C GLY A 325 15.88 20.50 -12.74
N THR A 326 16.31 19.31 -12.30
CA THR A 326 16.95 18.27 -13.13
C THR A 326 16.01 17.15 -13.55
N LEU A 327 14.69 17.28 -13.34
CA LEU A 327 13.71 16.35 -13.89
C LEU A 327 13.50 16.68 -15.38
N PRO A 328 13.72 15.74 -16.32
CA PRO A 328 13.45 15.96 -17.72
C PRO A 328 12.04 16.53 -17.94
N PRO A 329 11.82 17.39 -18.96
CA PRO A 329 10.47 17.82 -19.32
C PRO A 329 9.60 16.57 -19.49
N ALA A 330 8.32 16.67 -19.12
CA ALA A 330 7.40 15.60 -19.46
C ALA A 330 7.47 15.41 -20.97
N ALA A 331 7.84 14.19 -21.42
CA ALA A 331 7.86 13.88 -22.84
C ALA A 331 6.50 14.31 -23.38
N LYS A 332 6.50 15.22 -24.37
CA LYS A 332 5.27 15.54 -25.10
C LYS A 332 4.72 14.17 -25.50
N ARG A 333 3.54 13.80 -25.01
CA ARG A 333 2.87 12.60 -25.50
C ARG A 333 2.81 12.81 -26.99
N ALA A 334 3.62 12.06 -27.74
CA ALA A 334 3.30 11.80 -29.13
C ALA A 334 1.85 11.33 -29.05
N VAL A 335 0.95 12.05 -29.70
CA VAL A 335 -0.45 11.64 -29.81
C VAL A 335 -0.45 10.49 -30.82
N SER A 336 0.16 9.39 -30.36
CA SER A 336 0.09 8.10 -30.98
C SER A 336 -1.38 7.74 -30.89
N SER A 337 -2.03 7.85 -32.05
CA SER A 337 -3.30 7.23 -32.35
C SER A 337 -3.14 5.71 -32.32
N LEU A 338 -2.74 5.17 -31.16
CA LEU A 338 -3.11 3.82 -30.78
C LEU A 338 -4.64 3.76 -30.92
N PRO A 339 -5.19 2.75 -31.62
CA PRO A 339 -6.63 2.61 -31.76
C PRO A 339 -7.29 2.69 -30.38
N LEU A 340 -8.37 3.46 -30.28
CA LEU A 340 -9.22 3.50 -29.09
C LEU A 340 -10.19 2.31 -29.03
N ASP A 341 -9.91 1.23 -29.77
CA ASP A 341 -10.45 -0.08 -29.49
C ASP A 341 -9.90 -0.56 -28.15
N GLU A 342 -10.79 -1.13 -27.33
CA GLU A 342 -10.55 -1.35 -25.90
C GLU A 342 -10.26 -0.06 -25.10
N ARG A 343 -11.04 0.99 -25.37
CA ARG A 343 -11.79 1.57 -24.24
C ARG A 343 -12.68 0.47 -23.63
N ALA A 344 -12.08 -0.34 -22.77
CA ALA A 344 -12.84 -0.98 -21.71
C ALA A 344 -13.54 0.16 -20.96
N GLU A 345 -14.83 0.34 -21.22
CA GLU A 345 -15.68 1.14 -20.36
C GLU A 345 -15.42 0.62 -18.95
N HIS A 346 -14.90 1.48 -18.08
CA HIS A 346 -14.94 1.25 -16.65
C HIS A 346 -16.38 1.48 -16.18
N ARG A 347 -17.32 0.71 -16.77
CA ARG A 347 -18.61 0.45 -16.16
C ARG A 347 -18.29 -0.01 -14.74
N PRO A 348 -18.88 0.59 -13.71
CA PRO A 348 -18.84 -0.04 -12.41
C PRO A 348 -19.39 -1.45 -12.61
N ARG A 349 -18.56 -2.47 -12.36
CA ARG A 349 -19.03 -3.87 -12.40
C ARG A 349 -20.25 -3.91 -11.51
N GLN A 350 -21.42 -4.15 -12.10
CA GLN A 350 -22.63 -4.41 -11.32
C GLN A 350 -22.26 -5.49 -10.32
N GLY A 351 -22.44 -5.16 -9.04
CA GLY A 351 -21.73 -5.87 -7.98
C GLY A 351 -21.95 -7.36 -8.10
N VAL A 352 -20.86 -8.12 -8.19
CA VAL A 352 -20.89 -9.54 -7.82
C VAL A 352 -21.38 -9.53 -6.38
N ARG A 353 -22.68 -9.81 -6.21
CA ARG A 353 -23.26 -10.12 -4.90
C ARG A 353 -22.60 -11.40 -4.46
N VAL A 354 -21.46 -11.28 -3.78
CA VAL A 354 -20.96 -12.34 -2.93
C VAL A 354 -22.10 -12.64 -1.97
N ALA A 355 -22.71 -13.81 -2.14
CA ALA A 355 -23.77 -14.24 -1.25
C ALA A 355 -23.17 -14.28 0.15
N ALA A 356 -23.65 -13.40 1.03
CA ALA A 356 -23.27 -13.41 2.43
C ALA A 356 -23.93 -14.64 3.07
N SER A 357 -23.30 -15.80 2.91
CA SER A 357 -23.65 -17.04 3.61
C SER A 357 -23.77 -16.73 5.10
N GLY A 358 -24.93 -17.05 5.67
CA GLY A 358 -25.38 -16.46 6.93
C GLY A 358 -24.50 -16.77 8.13
N LEU A 359 -23.57 -15.87 8.46
CA LEU A 359 -22.96 -15.80 9.79
C LEU A 359 -24.00 -15.24 10.77
N ARG A 360 -24.61 -16.14 11.55
CA ARG A 360 -25.43 -15.77 12.71
C ARG A 360 -24.59 -14.88 13.63
N ARG A 361 -25.07 -13.67 13.91
CA ARG A 361 -24.52 -12.82 14.98
C ARG A 361 -24.71 -13.55 16.32
N PRO A 362 -23.65 -13.81 17.11
CA PRO A 362 -23.85 -14.03 18.54
C PRO A 362 -24.33 -12.72 19.16
N SER A 363 -25.39 -12.79 19.96
CA SER A 363 -25.89 -11.68 20.75
C SER A 363 -24.90 -11.34 21.87
N ALA A 364 -24.11 -10.29 21.67
CA ALA A 364 -23.26 -9.74 22.72
C ALA A 364 -24.13 -9.03 23.77
N SER A 365 -24.23 -9.61 24.97
CA SER A 365 -24.82 -8.95 26.12
C SER A 365 -23.94 -7.77 26.55
N VAL A 366 -24.59 -6.65 26.87
CA VAL A 366 -23.91 -5.48 27.44
C VAL A 366 -23.66 -5.74 28.92
N ALA A 367 -22.40 -5.96 29.30
CA ALA A 367 -21.93 -5.88 30.67
C ALA A 367 -20.72 -4.93 30.70
N GLY A 368 -20.86 -3.83 31.44
CA GLY A 368 -19.85 -2.76 31.44
C GLY A 368 -18.71 -2.98 32.42
N SER A 369 -17.60 -2.29 32.20
CA SER A 369 -16.78 -1.71 33.27
C SER A 369 -15.79 -0.70 32.69
N HIS A 370 -15.83 0.54 33.20
CA HIS A 370 -14.84 1.55 32.85
C HIS A 370 -13.55 1.35 33.66
N ALA A 371 -12.57 0.66 33.10
CA ALA A 371 -11.20 0.67 33.60
C ALA A 371 -10.39 1.77 32.88
N ARG A 372 -10.06 2.86 33.58
CA ARG A 372 -9.14 3.90 33.07
C ARG A 372 -7.70 3.37 33.08
N ALA A 373 -7.26 2.72 32.00
CA ALA A 373 -5.85 2.38 31.79
C ALA A 373 -5.06 3.64 31.41
N GLY A 374 -4.45 4.30 32.40
CA GLY A 374 -3.56 5.44 32.19
C GLY A 374 -2.22 5.01 31.60
N PHE A 375 -2.11 4.97 30.27
CA PHE A 375 -0.83 4.82 29.57
C PHE A 375 0.06 6.05 29.81
N ARG A 376 0.88 6.00 30.87
CA ARG A 376 2.05 6.88 31.00
C ARG A 376 3.20 6.28 30.20
N PHE A 377 3.56 6.93 29.10
CA PHE A 377 4.92 6.80 28.58
C PHE A 377 5.88 7.36 29.65
N ARG A 378 6.78 6.52 30.14
CA ARG A 378 8.02 6.92 30.82
C ARG A 378 9.18 6.68 29.85
#